data_AF-A0A1S3QV92-F1
#
_entry.id   AF-A0A1S3QV92-F1
#
_cell.length_a   1.000
_cell.length_b   1.000
_cell.length_c   1.000
_cell.angle_alpha   90.00
_cell.angle_beta   90.00
_cell.angle_gamma   90.00
#
_symmetry.space_group_name_H-M   'P 1'
#
loop_
_entity.id
_entity.type
_entity.pdbx_description
1 polymer ?
#
loop_
_entity_poly.entity_id
_entity_poly.type
_entity_poly.pdbx_seq_one_letter_code
_entity_poly.pdbx_strand_id
1 'polypeptide(L)'
;MEGILFKWTNYISGWQPRWFVLEGGTLSYYDSQEDSWKGCKGSIKISVCEIQVHSSDFTRVDLTIPGEQYFYLRAINAAERQKWLVALGSAKACLTDNRTKREKGKVIALGYSKQV
;
A
#
# COMPACT_ATOMS: atom_id res chain seq x y z
N MET A 1 -3.64 1.34 9.83
CA MET A 1 -3.84 2.80 9.65
C MET A 1 -5.06 2.96 8.79
N GLU A 2 -5.95 3.90 9.13
CA GLU A 2 -7.17 4.16 8.36
C GLU A 2 -7.44 5.67 8.30
N GLY A 3 -8.12 6.11 7.25
CA GLY A 3 -8.46 7.52 7.07
C GLY A 3 -8.98 7.87 5.68
N ILE A 4 -9.47 9.10 5.53
CA ILE A 4 -9.96 9.61 4.25
C ILE A 4 -8.79 10.07 3.38
N LEU A 5 -8.75 9.58 2.14
CA LEU A 5 -7.94 10.14 1.06
C LEU A 5 -8.82 10.46 -0.13
N PHE A 6 -8.48 11.52 -0.85
CA PHE A 6 -9.14 11.83 -2.10
C PHE A 6 -8.52 10.98 -3.20
N LYS A 7 -9.34 10.16 -3.85
CA LYS A 7 -8.93 9.39 -5.02
C LYS A 7 -9.41 10.09 -6.28
N TRP A 8 -8.55 10.22 -7.27
CA TRP A 8 -8.97 10.63 -8.61
C TRP A 8 -9.80 9.51 -9.25
N THR A 9 -11.01 9.84 -9.68
CA THR A 9 -11.93 8.89 -10.32
C THR A 9 -12.01 9.13 -11.83
N ASN A 10 -12.40 10.33 -12.26
CA ASN A 10 -12.52 10.68 -13.67
C ASN A 10 -12.49 12.21 -13.85
N TYR A 11 -12.37 12.71 -15.09
CA TYR A 11 -12.40 14.15 -15.37
C TYR A 11 -13.71 14.84 -14.94
N ILE A 12 -14.82 14.09 -14.92
CA ILE A 12 -16.15 14.61 -14.55
C ILE A 12 -16.31 14.70 -13.02
N SER A 13 -15.92 13.66 -12.29
CA SER A 13 -16.08 13.58 -10.82
C SER A 13 -14.85 14.06 -10.03
N GLY A 14 -13.70 14.18 -10.70
CA GLY A 14 -12.44 14.66 -10.14
C GLY A 14 -11.94 13.85 -8.94
N TRP A 15 -11.63 14.58 -7.87
CA TRP A 15 -11.15 14.04 -6.61
C TRP A 15 -12.32 13.72 -5.69
N GLN A 16 -12.49 12.45 -5.35
CA GLN A 16 -13.57 11.99 -4.46
C GLN A 16 -12.99 11.45 -3.16
N PRO A 17 -13.50 11.86 -1.99
CA PRO A 17 -13.05 11.31 -0.71
C PRO A 17 -13.45 9.84 -0.61
N ARG A 18 -12.50 9.00 -0.25
CA ARG A 18 -12.68 7.56 -0.03
C ARG A 18 -12.01 7.15 1.27
N TRP A 19 -12.61 6.20 1.97
CA TRP A 19 -12.03 5.65 3.20
C TRP A 19 -10.99 4.60 2.84
N PHE A 20 -9.74 4.85 3.20
CA PHE A 20 -8.64 3.92 2.99
C PHE A 20 -8.23 3.27 4.29
N VAL A 21 -7.91 1.99 4.22
CA VAL A 21 -7.45 1.18 5.35
C VAL A 21 -6.21 0.41 4.92
N LEU A 22 -5.09 0.67 5.59
CA LEU A 22 -3.84 -0.05 5.45
C LEU A 22 -3.72 -1.08 6.58
N GLU A 23 -3.79 -2.35 6.19
CA GLU A 23 -3.67 -3.49 7.09
C GLU A 23 -2.85 -4.62 6.44
N GLY A 24 -1.94 -5.24 7.20
CA GLY A 24 -1.20 -6.41 6.73
C GLY A 24 -0.37 -6.19 5.45
N GLY A 25 0.00 -4.95 5.14
CA GLY A 25 0.71 -4.62 3.91
C GLY A 25 -0.17 -4.52 2.66
N THR A 26 -1.48 -4.50 2.83
CA THR A 26 -2.45 -4.26 1.78
C THR A 26 -3.25 -3.01 2.13
N LEU A 27 -3.34 -2.09 1.16
CA LEU A 27 -4.15 -0.89 1.29
C LEU A 27 -5.48 -1.12 0.58
N SER A 28 -6.55 -1.22 1.33
CA SER A 28 -7.92 -1.40 0.84
C SER A 28 -8.67 -0.08 0.90
N TYR A 29 -9.63 0.13 0.00
CA TYR A 29 -10.49 1.31 0.05
C TYR A 29 -11.98 0.99 -0.06
N TYR A 30 -12.78 1.86 0.57
CA TYR A 30 -14.22 1.75 0.72
C TYR A 30 -14.88 3.07 0.33
N ASP A 31 -16.17 3.02 0.01
CA ASP A 31 -16.94 4.20 -0.38
C ASP A 31 -17.04 5.19 0.80
N SER A 32 -17.36 4.67 1.99
CA SER A 32 -17.40 5.36 3.28
C SER A 32 -17.05 4.40 4.41
N GLN A 33 -16.73 4.92 5.60
CA GLN A 33 -16.37 4.11 6.79
C GLN A 33 -17.50 3.13 7.17
N GLU A 34 -18.75 3.60 7.13
CA GLU A 34 -19.97 2.82 7.43
C GLU A 34 -20.28 1.78 6.35
N ASP A 35 -19.78 1.98 5.13
CA ASP A 35 -19.97 1.11 3.98
C ASP A 35 -18.93 -0.04 3.93
N SER A 36 -18.11 -0.20 4.97
CA SER A 36 -17.14 -1.30 5.09
C SER A 36 -17.80 -2.69 4.96
N TRP A 37 -19.06 -2.82 5.35
CA TRP A 37 -19.87 -4.04 5.17
C TRP A 37 -20.25 -4.33 3.71
N LYS A 38 -20.35 -3.31 2.84
CA LYS A 38 -20.70 -3.51 1.41
C LYS A 38 -19.57 -4.14 0.59
N GLY A 39 -18.41 -4.36 1.20
CA GLY A 39 -17.25 -4.98 0.57
C GLY A 39 -16.25 -3.96 0.02
N CYS A 40 -14.97 -4.34 0.02
CA CYS A 40 -13.90 -3.48 -0.47
C CYS A 40 -14.07 -3.19 -1.97
N LYS A 41 -13.95 -1.91 -2.36
CA LYS A 41 -14.04 -1.48 -3.77
C LYS A 41 -12.77 -1.79 -4.54
N GLY A 42 -11.67 -1.95 -3.82
CA GLY A 42 -10.41 -2.45 -4.33
C GLY A 42 -9.34 -2.42 -3.27
N SER A 43 -8.25 -3.10 -3.56
CA SER A 43 -7.09 -3.18 -2.69
C SER A 43 -5.81 -3.19 -3.51
N ILE A 44 -4.74 -2.66 -2.93
CA ILE A 44 -3.42 -2.53 -3.56
C ILE A 44 -2.36 -3.05 -2.58
N LYS A 45 -1.51 -3.98 -3.04
CA LYS A 45 -0.45 -4.56 -2.20
C LYS A 45 0.72 -3.60 -2.10
N ILE A 46 1.04 -3.19 -0.87
CA ILE A 46 2.11 -2.22 -0.61
C ILE A 46 3.51 -2.80 -0.87
N SER A 47 3.68 -4.13 -0.75
CA SER A 47 4.96 -4.80 -1.03
C SER A 47 5.49 -4.55 -2.44
N VAL A 48 4.58 -4.44 -3.42
CA VAL A 48 4.90 -4.30 -4.85
C VAL A 48 4.55 -2.93 -5.40
N CYS A 49 3.92 -2.06 -4.60
CA CYS A 49 3.61 -0.72 -5.03
C CYS A 49 4.82 0.21 -4.90
N GLU A 50 4.94 1.13 -5.84
CA GLU A 50 5.80 2.29 -5.81
C GLU A 50 5.02 3.49 -5.31
N ILE A 51 5.59 4.15 -4.29
CA ILE A 51 5.02 5.34 -3.67
C ILE A 51 5.75 6.53 -4.28
N GLN A 52 5.06 7.29 -5.11
CA GLN A 52 5.59 8.50 -5.76
C GLN A 52 5.23 9.70 -4.90
N VAL A 53 6.27 10.41 -4.44
CA VAL A 53 6.15 11.61 -3.61
C VAL A 53 6.64 12.82 -4.39
N HIS A 54 5.76 13.82 -4.51
CA HIS A 54 6.12 15.10 -5.12
C HIS A 54 6.72 16.04 -4.08
N SER A 55 7.83 16.71 -4.42
CA SER A 55 8.50 17.67 -3.54
C SER A 55 7.75 19.01 -3.47
N SER A 56 7.07 19.39 -4.56
CA SER A 56 6.29 20.64 -4.63
C SER A 56 4.86 20.50 -4.11
N ASP A 57 4.26 19.31 -4.23
CA ASP A 57 2.89 19.04 -3.80
C ASP A 57 2.86 18.24 -2.50
N PHE A 58 2.78 18.94 -1.38
CA PHE A 58 2.70 18.33 -0.04
C PHE A 58 1.37 17.67 0.29
N THR A 59 0.45 17.53 -0.67
CA THR A 59 -0.81 16.80 -0.49
C THR A 59 -0.94 15.61 -1.44
N ARG A 60 -0.14 15.52 -2.50
CA ARG A 60 -0.20 14.43 -3.48
C ARG A 60 0.55 13.19 -2.98
N VAL A 61 -0.06 12.04 -3.21
CA VAL A 61 0.50 10.71 -2.97
C VAL A 61 0.05 9.82 -4.12
N ASP A 62 0.94 9.52 -5.06
CA ASP A 62 0.58 8.64 -6.17
C ASP A 62 1.13 7.24 -5.89
N LEU A 63 0.27 6.23 -5.98
CA LEU A 63 0.64 4.83 -5.78
C LEU A 63 0.54 4.10 -7.12
N THR A 64 1.62 3.47 -7.53
CA THR A 64 1.71 2.77 -8.81
C THR A 64 2.16 1.33 -8.58
N ILE A 65 1.46 0.35 -9.14
CA ILE A 65 1.98 -1.02 -9.30
C ILE A 65 2.38 -1.18 -10.77
N PRO A 66 3.66 -1.46 -11.07
CA PRO A 66 4.10 -1.67 -12.44
C PRO A 66 3.32 -2.82 -13.08
N GLY A 67 2.61 -2.52 -14.17
CA GLY A 67 1.84 -3.51 -14.93
C GLY A 67 0.46 -3.85 -14.41
N GLU A 68 -0.02 -3.22 -13.33
CA GLU A 68 -1.28 -3.64 -12.67
C GLU A 68 -2.24 -2.48 -12.41
N GLN A 69 -1.90 -1.54 -11.51
CA GLN A 69 -2.85 -0.53 -11.03
C GLN A 69 -2.18 0.82 -10.72
N TYR A 70 -2.91 1.91 -10.98
CA TYR A 70 -2.48 3.28 -10.70
C TYR A 70 -3.52 4.00 -9.84
N PHE A 71 -3.13 4.43 -8.65
CA PHE A 71 -3.97 5.12 -7.69
C PHE A 71 -3.41 6.53 -7.45
N TYR A 72 -4.06 7.52 -8.04
CA TYR A 72 -3.77 8.92 -7.76
C TYR A 72 -4.52 9.32 -6.50
N LEU A 73 -3.79 9.59 -5.42
CA LEU A 73 -4.34 9.95 -4.13
C LEU A 73 -3.88 11.35 -3.72
N ARG A 74 -4.73 12.01 -2.95
CA ARG A 74 -4.43 13.29 -2.32
C ARG A 74 -4.91 13.29 -0.88
N ALA A 75 -4.03 13.66 0.03
CA ALA A 75 -4.35 13.86 1.43
C ALA A 75 -5.01 15.23 1.66
N ILE A 76 -5.73 15.35 2.77
CA ILE A 76 -6.39 16.60 3.17
C ILE A 76 -5.36 17.71 3.44
N ASN A 77 -4.22 17.35 4.03
CA ASN A 77 -3.16 18.28 4.39
C ASN A 77 -1.79 17.58 4.41
N ALA A 78 -0.72 18.36 4.61
CA ALA A 78 0.65 17.84 4.65
C ALA A 78 0.91 16.89 5.83
N ALA A 79 0.25 17.09 6.97
CA ALA A 79 0.41 16.21 8.13
C ALA A 79 -0.20 14.83 7.88
N GLU A 80 -1.40 14.77 7.31
CA GLU A 80 -2.07 13.53 6.93
C GLU A 80 -1.27 12.80 5.84
N ARG A 81 -0.77 13.53 4.83
CA ARG A 81 0.16 12.97 3.85
C ARG A 81 1.33 12.29 4.55
N GLN A 82 2.00 12.99 5.46
CA GLN A 82 3.18 12.47 6.13
C GLN A 82 2.85 11.19 6.91
N LYS A 83 1.72 11.16 7.62
CA LYS A 83 1.23 9.96 8.31
C LYS A 83 1.06 8.79 7.33
N TRP A 84 0.41 9.01 6.19
CA TRP A 84 0.23 8.00 5.16
C TRP A 84 1.56 7.52 4.58
N LEU A 85 2.49 8.41 4.25
CA LEU A 85 3.81 8.04 3.74
C LEU A 85 4.60 7.20 4.74
N VAL A 86 4.58 7.57 6.02
CA VAL A 86 5.25 6.81 7.09
C VAL A 86 4.64 5.43 7.23
N ALA A 87 3.31 5.31 7.23
CA ALA A 87 2.64 4.03 7.37
C ALA A 87 2.84 3.12 6.15
N LEU A 88 2.73 3.66 4.93
CA LEU A 88 2.98 2.94 3.69
C LEU A 88 4.45 2.49 3.59
N GLY A 89 5.40 3.38 3.91
CA GLY A 89 6.82 3.06 3.95
C GLY A 89 7.15 1.99 4.98
N SER A 90 6.60 2.11 6.20
CA SER A 90 6.76 1.11 7.26
C SER A 90 6.17 -0.25 6.87
N ALA A 91 4.98 -0.26 6.27
CA ALA A 91 4.37 -1.49 5.77
C ALA A 91 5.24 -2.15 4.69
N LYS A 92 5.75 -1.37 3.74
CA LYS A 92 6.66 -1.86 2.68
C LYS A 92 7.97 -2.43 3.25
N ALA A 93 8.55 -1.75 4.25
CA ALA A 93 9.77 -2.20 4.92
C ALA A 93 9.57 -3.51 5.71
N CYS A 94 8.47 -3.62 6.46
CA CYS A 94 8.13 -4.84 7.19
C CYS A 94 7.96 -6.05 6.25
N LEU A 95 7.34 -5.85 5.09
CA LEU A 95 7.12 -6.92 4.11
C LEU A 95 8.41 -7.36 3.40
N THR A 96 9.35 -6.44 3.20
CA THR A 96 10.66 -6.77 2.60
C THR A 96 11.57 -7.52 3.57
N ASP A 97 11.55 -7.19 4.87
CA ASP A 97 12.29 -7.94 5.91
C ASP A 97 11.88 -9.42 5.98
N ASN A 98 10.58 -9.69 5.89
CA ASN A 98 10.03 -11.05 5.92
C ASN A 98 10.44 -11.91 4.70
N ARG A 99 10.77 -11.30 3.56
CA ARG A 99 11.27 -12.02 2.37
C ARG A 99 12.70 -12.53 2.61
N THR A 100 13.57 -11.71 3.18
CA THR A 100 14.94 -12.10 3.56
C THR A 100 15.00 -13.18 4.65
N LYS A 101 13.95 -13.30 5.48
CA LYS A 101 13.88 -14.34 6.51
C LYS A 101 13.41 -15.70 5.98
N ARG A 102 12.66 -15.74 4.87
CA ARG A 102 12.20 -17.00 4.25
C ARG A 102 13.24 -17.67 3.35
N GLU A 103 14.19 -16.91 2.79
CA GLU A 103 15.24 -17.48 1.92
C GLU A 103 16.38 -18.16 2.71
N LYS A 104 16.61 -17.79 3.98
CA LYS A 104 17.60 -18.47 4.85
C LYS A 104 17.14 -19.83 5.37
N GLY A 105 15.85 -20.17 5.26
CA GLY A 105 15.28 -21.43 5.78
C GLY A 105 15.29 -22.62 4.81
N LYS A 106 15.63 -22.42 3.53
CA LYS A 106 15.64 -23.51 2.52
C LYS A 106 17.02 -24.06 2.17
N VAL A 107 18.11 -23.42 2.59
CA VAL A 107 19.47 -23.83 2.21
C VAL A 107 20.12 -24.85 3.15
N ILE A 108 19.45 -25.25 4.23
CA ILE A 108 19.95 -26.23 5.21
C ILE A 108 19.14 -27.54 5.21
N ALA A 109 18.81 -28.10 4.04
CA ALA A 109 18.10 -29.39 3.99
C ALA A 109 18.50 -30.30 2.83
N LEU A 110 19.61 -30.04 2.13
CA LEU A 110 20.10 -30.91 1.06
C LEU A 110 21.61 -31.07 1.19
N GLY A 111 22.03 -31.98 2.08
CA GLY A 111 23.42 -32.40 2.07
C GLY A 111 23.84 -33.15 3.31
N TYR A 112 23.28 -34.33 3.56
CA TYR A 112 23.99 -35.43 4.23
C TYR A 112 23.22 -36.73 3.98
N SER A 113 23.60 -37.45 2.92
CA SER A 113 23.56 -38.91 2.94
C SER A 113 24.67 -39.39 2.01
N LYS A 114 25.88 -39.42 2.57
CA LYS A 114 27.04 -40.06 1.95
C LYS A 114 27.03 -41.52 2.41
N GLN A 115 26.91 -42.37 1.41
CA GLN A 115 27.24 -43.79 1.33
C GLN A 115 28.30 -44.28 2.36
N VAL A 116 27.93 -45.27 3.17
CA VAL A 116 28.61 -46.56 3.37
C VAL A 116 27.70 -47.50 4.15
#